data_AF-D0UL29-F1
#
_entry.id   AF-D0UL29-F1
#
_cell.length_a   1.000
_cell.length_b   1.000
_cell.length_c   1.000
_cell.angle_alpha   90.00
_cell.angle_beta   90.00
_cell.angle_gamma   90.00
#
_symmetry.space_group_name_H-M   'P 1'
#
loop_
_entity.id
_entity.type
_entity.pdbx_description
1 polymer ?
#
loop_
_entity_poly.entity_id
_entity_poly.type
_entity_poly.pdbx_seq_one_letter_code
_entity_poly.pdbx_strand_id
1 'polypeptide(L)'
;EQFFTGILDIVKWLGYEPYKVTHSSDYFDQLYEWATILIRKDLAYVCHQSADEMKGYNPEPSPWRDRPADESLRLFEDMRRGKLDEGAATLRMKCTLEEGKIDPVAYRIKFVPHTRTGDKWCIYPT
;
A
#
# COMPACT_ATOMS: atom_id res chain seq x y z
N GLU A 1 -16.82 1.19 13.08
CA GLU A 1 -16.49 1.56 14.48
C GLU A 1 -16.83 0.49 15.51
N GLN A 2 -17.91 -0.29 15.34
CA GLN A 2 -18.29 -1.37 16.26
C GLN A 2 -17.13 -2.32 16.66
N PHE A 3 -16.32 -2.78 15.69
CA PHE A 3 -15.17 -3.65 15.99
C PHE A 3 -14.07 -2.94 16.78
N PHE A 4 -13.88 -1.64 16.58
CA PHE A 4 -12.87 -0.87 17.31
C PHE A 4 -13.24 -0.79 18.79
N THR A 5 -14.48 -0.41 19.10
CA THR A 5 -14.98 -0.36 20.47
C THR A 5 -14.92 -1.74 21.12
N GLY A 6 -15.35 -2.79 20.41
CA GLY A 6 -15.30 -4.16 20.92
C GLY A 6 -13.89 -4.65 21.26
N ILE A 7 -12.88 -4.34 20.43
CA ILE A 7 -11.49 -4.70 20.73
C ILE A 7 -11.01 -3.96 21.98
N LEU A 8 -11.28 -2.66 22.11
CA LEU A 8 -10.88 -1.87 23.27
C LEU A 8 -11.55 -2.37 24.55
N ASP A 9 -12.83 -2.73 24.48
CA ASP A 9 -13.58 -3.26 25.61
C ASP A 9 -13.04 -4.62 26.06
N ILE A 10 -12.64 -5.49 25.13
CA ILE A 10 -12.00 -6.77 25.47
C ILE A 10 -10.65 -6.54 26.16
N VAL A 11 -9.82 -5.62 25.67
CA VAL A 11 -8.52 -5.29 26.30
C VAL A 11 -8.71 -4.82 27.74
N LYS A 12 -9.68 -3.92 27.96
CA LYS A 12 -10.05 -3.42 29.30
C LYS A 12 -10.62 -4.53 30.18
N TRP A 13 -11.46 -5.40 29.62
CA TRP A 13 -12.04 -6.53 30.34
C TRP A 13 -10.98 -7.52 30.82
N LEU A 14 -9.90 -7.70 30.05
CA LEU A 14 -8.74 -8.51 30.46
C LEU A 14 -7.87 -7.83 31.53
N GLY A 15 -8.22 -6.63 32.00
CA GLY A 15 -7.52 -5.91 33.06
C GLY A 15 -6.35 -5.07 32.57
N TYR A 16 -6.21 -4.85 31.25
CA TYR A 16 -5.13 -4.04 30.68
C TYR A 16 -5.64 -2.66 30.26
N GLU A 17 -4.77 -1.66 30.40
CA GLU A 17 -4.99 -0.31 29.87
C GLU A 17 -3.89 0.02 28.86
N PRO A 18 -4.23 0.27 27.58
CA PRO A 18 -3.25 0.65 26.59
C PRO A 18 -2.74 2.07 26.90
N TYR A 19 -1.42 2.25 26.98
CA TYR A 19 -0.78 3.57 27.12
C TYR A 19 -1.25 4.57 26.05
N LYS A 20 -1.48 4.10 24.82
CA LYS A 20 -1.98 4.92 23.71
C LYS A 20 -2.75 4.07 22.70
N VAL A 21 -3.86 4.59 22.23
CA VAL A 21 -4.58 4.06 21.06
C VAL A 21 -4.10 4.81 19.81
N THR A 22 -3.66 4.06 18.81
CA THR A 22 -3.20 4.61 17.52
C THR A 22 -3.88 3.89 16.37
N HIS A 23 -3.91 4.53 15.20
CA HIS A 23 -4.47 3.93 14.00
C HIS A 23 -3.46 4.02 12.87
N SER A 24 -3.32 2.94 12.10
CA SER A 24 -2.42 2.95 10.94
C SER A 24 -2.75 4.06 9.94
N SER A 25 -4.03 4.44 9.83
CA SER A 25 -4.49 5.53 8.97
C SER A 25 -3.95 6.90 9.36
N ASP A 26 -3.60 7.09 10.63
CA ASP A 26 -3.02 8.35 11.12
C ASP A 26 -1.62 8.60 10.50
N TYR A 27 -1.02 7.57 9.89
CA TYR A 27 0.31 7.59 9.28
C TYR A 27 0.30 7.54 7.75
N PHE A 28 -0.87 7.59 7.08
CA PHE A 28 -0.93 7.50 5.62
C PHE A 28 -0.12 8.57 4.89
N ASP A 29 -0.08 9.81 5.40
CA ASP A 29 0.77 10.86 4.83
C ASP A 29 2.26 10.46 4.89
N GLN A 30 2.72 9.96 6.05
CA GLN A 30 4.11 9.54 6.23
C GLN A 30 4.47 8.32 5.37
N LEU A 31 3.55 7.35 5.28
CA LEU A 31 3.72 6.16 4.45
C LEU A 31 3.80 6.52 2.96
N TYR A 32 3.04 7.52 2.51
CA TYR A 32 3.11 8.02 1.14
C TYR A 32 4.48 8.67 0.88
N GLU A 33 4.94 9.53 1.78
CA GLU A 33 6.27 10.14 1.67
C GLU A 33 7.38 9.10 1.58
N TRP A 34 7.36 8.09 2.45
CA TRP A 34 8.34 7.00 2.39
C TRP A 34 8.27 6.23 1.09
N ALA A 35 7.07 5.96 0.56
CA ALA A 35 6.93 5.37 -0.77
C ALA A 35 7.61 6.21 -1.85
N THR A 36 7.44 7.54 -1.85
CA THR A 36 8.15 8.41 -2.80
C THR A 36 9.67 8.37 -2.62
N ILE A 37 10.17 8.26 -1.39
CA ILE A 37 11.61 8.12 -1.11
C ILE A 37 12.13 6.78 -1.64
N LEU A 38 11.38 5.70 -1.45
CA LEU A 38 11.75 4.38 -1.97
C LEU A 38 11.83 4.40 -3.50
N ILE A 39 10.87 5.01 -4.18
CA ILE A 39 10.90 5.15 -5.63
C ILE A 39 12.13 5.96 -6.08
N ARG A 40 12.43 7.10 -5.43
CA ARG A 40 13.61 7.92 -5.73
C ARG A 40 14.93 7.16 -5.56
N LYS A 41 14.98 6.21 -4.62
CA LYS A 41 16.14 5.36 -4.37
C LYS A 41 16.19 4.12 -5.26
N ASP A 42 15.29 4.01 -6.23
CA ASP A 42 15.13 2.83 -7.09
C ASP A 42 14.78 1.54 -6.31
N LEU A 43 14.16 1.68 -5.14
CA LEU A 43 13.74 0.57 -4.27
C LEU A 43 12.25 0.22 -4.42
N ALA A 44 11.52 0.96 -5.25
CA ALA A 44 10.13 0.69 -5.59
C ALA A 44 9.80 1.21 -7.00
N TYR A 45 8.82 0.60 -7.65
CA TYR A 45 8.36 0.98 -8.98
C TYR A 45 6.86 0.74 -9.13
N VAL A 46 6.22 1.49 -10.04
CA VAL A 46 4.82 1.25 -10.41
C VAL A 46 4.74 0.11 -11.43
N CYS A 47 3.78 -0.79 -11.26
CA CYS A 47 3.58 -1.97 -12.09
C CYS A 47 2.14 -2.02 -12.59
N HIS A 48 1.95 -2.40 -13.86
CA HIS A 48 0.64 -2.59 -14.49
C HIS A 48 0.27 -4.06 -14.70
N GLN A 49 1.04 -5.01 -14.14
CA GLN A 49 0.61 -6.41 -14.14
C GLN A 49 -0.69 -6.51 -13.36
N SER A 50 -1.67 -7.16 -13.97
CA SER A 50 -2.93 -7.53 -13.34
C SER A 50 -2.69 -8.48 -12.16
N ALA A 51 -3.67 -8.56 -11.27
CA ALA A 51 -3.62 -9.49 -10.14
C ALA A 51 -3.49 -10.94 -10.61
N ASP A 52 -4.03 -11.29 -11.78
CA ASP A 52 -3.97 -12.65 -12.32
C ASP A 52 -2.60 -12.98 -12.92
N GLU A 53 -1.91 -12.03 -13.56
CA GLU A 53 -0.52 -12.20 -14.01
C GLU A 53 0.46 -12.37 -12.85
N MET A 54 0.13 -11.80 -11.68
CA MET A 54 0.93 -11.95 -10.45
C MET A 54 0.55 -13.18 -9.62
N LYS A 55 -0.52 -13.91 -9.97
CA LYS A 55 -0.91 -15.13 -9.27
C LYS A 55 -0.12 -16.32 -9.80
N GLY A 56 0.29 -17.20 -8.89
CA GLY A 56 0.94 -18.47 -9.24
C GLY A 56 2.20 -18.72 -8.42
N TYR A 57 2.78 -19.91 -8.60
CA TYR A 57 3.97 -20.35 -7.87
C TYR A 57 5.26 -19.68 -8.39
N ASN A 58 5.25 -19.18 -9.64
CA ASN A 58 6.42 -18.51 -10.25
C ASN A 58 5.95 -17.46 -11.27
N PRO A 59 5.38 -16.33 -10.82
CA PRO A 59 4.90 -15.29 -11.72
C PRO A 59 6.07 -14.69 -12.52
N GLU A 60 5.80 -14.36 -13.78
CA GLU A 60 6.79 -13.69 -14.63
C GLU A 60 7.21 -12.36 -14.00
N PRO A 61 8.53 -12.03 -14.02
CA PRO A 61 9.01 -10.75 -13.55
C PRO A 61 8.27 -9.59 -14.21
N SER A 62 8.08 -8.50 -13.45
CA SER A 62 7.42 -7.34 -14.02
C SER A 62 8.26 -6.76 -15.15
N PRO A 63 7.68 -6.55 -16.36
CA PRO A 63 8.39 -5.87 -17.45
C PRO A 63 8.69 -4.40 -17.12
N TRP A 64 8.13 -3.91 -16.01
CA TRP A 64 8.25 -2.54 -15.54
C TRP A 64 9.21 -2.36 -14.38
N ARG A 65 9.88 -3.43 -13.95
CA ARG A 65 10.79 -3.43 -12.79
C ARG A 65 11.91 -2.41 -12.90
N ASP A 66 12.45 -2.23 -14.11
CA ASP A 66 13.60 -1.35 -14.37
C ASP A 66 13.19 -0.03 -15.04
N ARG A 67 11.90 0.35 -14.94
CA ARG A 67 11.46 1.65 -15.45
C ARG A 67 12.14 2.79 -14.70
N PRO A 68 12.35 3.96 -15.35
CA PRO A 68 12.91 5.13 -14.70
C PRO A 68 12.15 5.54 -13.42
N ALA A 69 12.89 5.95 -12.41
CA ALA A 69 12.31 6.36 -11.12
C ALA A 69 11.38 7.58 -11.25
N ASP A 70 11.68 8.51 -12.16
CA ASP A 70 10.85 9.69 -12.43
C ASP A 70 9.52 9.32 -13.08
N GLU A 71 9.51 8.31 -13.97
CA GLU A 71 8.28 7.74 -14.53
C GLU A 71 7.42 7.10 -13.43
N SER A 72 8.03 6.29 -12.56
CA SER A 72 7.33 5.70 -11.42
C SER A 72 6.74 6.75 -10.47
N LEU A 73 7.46 7.85 -10.20
CA LEU A 73 6.97 8.93 -9.36
C LEU A 73 5.74 9.62 -9.96
N ARG A 74 5.77 9.91 -11.26
CA ARG A 74 4.63 10.52 -11.96
C ARG A 74 3.41 9.62 -11.91
N LEU A 75 3.59 8.34 -12.22
CA LEU A 75 2.51 7.37 -12.18
C LEU A 75 1.96 7.15 -10.78
N PHE A 76 2.81 7.12 -9.76
CA PHE A 76 2.36 6.99 -8.37
C PHE A 76 1.55 8.21 -7.91
N GLU A 77 1.91 9.42 -8.34
CA GLU A 77 1.10 10.62 -8.11
C GLU A 77 -0.21 10.56 -8.92
N ASP A 78 -0.21 10.04 -10.15
CA ASP A 78 -1.43 9.84 -10.93
C ASP A 78 -2.37 8.80 -10.29
N MET A 79 -1.82 7.72 -9.70
CA MET A 79 -2.57 6.77 -8.87
C MET A 79 -3.23 7.50 -7.68
N ARG A 80 -2.47 8.32 -6.95
CA ARG A 80 -2.98 9.11 -5.81
C ARG A 80 -4.07 10.11 -6.22
N ARG A 81 -3.98 10.67 -7.42
CA ARG A 81 -4.97 11.62 -7.97
C ARG A 81 -6.19 10.93 -8.58
N GLY A 82 -6.26 9.60 -8.53
CA GLY A 82 -7.39 8.82 -9.05
C GLY A 82 -7.51 8.83 -10.56
N LYS A 83 -6.39 8.99 -11.29
CA LYS A 83 -6.38 8.97 -12.76
C LYS A 83 -6.30 7.57 -13.37
N LEU A 84 -6.15 6.55 -12.55
CA LEU A 84 -6.02 5.16 -12.95
C LEU A 84 -7.10 4.33 -12.25
N ASP A 85 -7.69 3.38 -12.96
CA ASP A 85 -8.77 2.54 -12.43
C ASP A 85 -8.29 1.61 -11.31
N GLU A 86 -9.23 1.09 -10.51
CA GLU A 86 -8.91 0.08 -9.50
C GLU A 86 -8.23 -1.13 -10.15
N GLY A 87 -7.12 -1.57 -9.55
CA GLY A 87 -6.33 -2.69 -10.06
C GLY A 87 -5.51 -2.42 -11.32
N ALA A 88 -5.63 -1.24 -11.95
CA ALA A 88 -4.88 -0.89 -13.16
C ALA A 88 -3.38 -0.64 -12.89
N ALA A 89 -3.01 -0.33 -11.65
CA ALA A 89 -1.63 -0.17 -11.24
C ALA A 89 -1.43 -0.49 -9.75
N THR A 90 -0.22 -0.94 -9.42
CA THR A 90 0.24 -1.16 -8.05
C THR A 90 1.64 -0.59 -7.86
N LEU A 91 1.98 -0.15 -6.66
CA LEU A 91 3.38 0.10 -6.30
C LEU A 91 3.98 -1.21 -5.78
N ARG A 92 5.15 -1.62 -6.28
CA ARG A 92 5.88 -2.80 -5.83
C ARG A 92 7.24 -2.41 -5.27
N MET A 93 7.66 -3.07 -4.19
CA MET A 93 9.03 -2.91 -3.67
C MET A 93 10.00 -3.73 -4.52
N LYS A 94 11.22 -3.27 -4.73
CA LYS A 94 12.28 -4.04 -5.41
C LYS A 94 13.03 -4.90 -4.39
N CYS A 95 12.42 -5.99 -3.95
CA CYS A 95 13.04 -6.92 -3.00
C CYS A 95 12.45 -8.32 -3.11
N THR A 96 13.18 -9.31 -2.58
CA THR A 96 12.69 -10.68 -2.40
C THR A 96 12.52 -10.92 -0.91
N LEU A 97 11.32 -11.29 -0.47
CA LEU A 97 11.05 -11.65 0.92
C LEU A 97 11.63 -13.04 1.25
N GLU A 98 11.80 -13.34 2.54
CA GLU A 98 12.34 -14.63 3.01
C GLU A 98 11.51 -15.83 2.51
N GLU A 99 10.20 -15.65 2.36
CA GLU A 99 9.26 -16.62 1.79
C GLU A 99 9.40 -16.81 0.26
N GLY A 100 10.39 -16.17 -0.38
CA GLY A 100 10.65 -16.24 -1.82
C GLY A 100 9.78 -15.33 -2.67
N LYS A 101 8.88 -14.55 -2.05
CA LYS A 101 8.00 -13.62 -2.77
C LYS A 101 8.79 -12.46 -3.35
N ILE A 102 8.79 -12.36 -4.68
CA ILE A 102 9.50 -11.32 -5.44
C ILE A 102 8.63 -10.09 -5.61
N ASP A 103 9.23 -8.95 -5.34
CA ASP A 103 8.71 -7.61 -5.48
C ASP A 103 7.27 -7.46 -4.92
N PRO A 104 7.07 -7.57 -3.61
CA PRO A 104 5.75 -7.51 -3.01
C PRO A 104 5.06 -6.16 -3.27
N VAL A 105 3.73 -6.20 -3.40
CA VAL A 105 2.90 -5.00 -3.57
C VAL A 105 2.91 -4.19 -2.27
N ALA A 106 3.24 -2.91 -2.37
CA ALA A 106 3.22 -1.94 -1.29
C ALA A 106 1.96 -1.05 -1.32
N TYR A 107 1.45 -0.67 -2.50
CA TYR A 107 0.23 0.14 -2.63
C TYR A 107 -0.71 -0.39 -3.72
N ARG A 108 -2.01 -0.20 -3.49
CA ARG A 108 -3.09 -0.53 -4.43
C ARG A 108 -4.04 0.64 -4.57
N ILE A 109 -4.63 0.79 -5.76
CA ILE A 109 -5.73 1.72 -6.00
C ILE A 109 -7.03 1.10 -5.49
N LYS A 110 -7.78 1.87 -4.72
CA LYS A 110 -9.13 1.53 -4.26
C LYS A 110 -9.94 2.80 -4.05
N PHE A 111 -11.04 2.97 -4.77
CA PHE A 111 -12.00 4.06 -4.67
C PHE A 111 -13.06 3.76 -3.61
N VAL A 112 -12.61 3.42 -2.42
CA VAL A 112 -13.48 3.20 -1.26
C VAL A 112 -13.09 4.21 -0.18
N PRO A 113 -14.06 4.96 0.37
CA PRO A 113 -13.82 5.88 1.47
C PRO A 113 -13.27 5.14 2.70
N HIS A 114 -12.27 5.72 3.36
CA HIS A 114 -11.76 5.18 4.62
C HIS A 114 -12.55 5.73 5.80
N THR A 115 -12.87 4.88 6.77
CA THR A 115 -13.73 5.23 7.93
C THR A 115 -13.24 6.43 8.74
N ARG A 116 -11.92 6.67 8.80
CA ARG A 116 -11.31 7.79 9.54
C ARG A 116 -10.78 8.92 8.66
N THR A 117 -10.37 8.63 7.43
CA THR A 117 -9.69 9.60 6.55
C THR A 117 -10.56 10.01 5.36
N GLY A 118 -11.79 9.50 5.28
CA GLY A 118 -12.76 9.80 4.22
C GLY A 118 -12.19 9.52 2.84
N ASP A 119 -12.45 10.46 1.93
CA ASP A 119 -12.07 10.39 0.51
C ASP A 119 -10.69 11.02 0.23
N LYS A 120 -9.90 11.30 1.27
CA LYS A 120 -8.56 11.90 1.11
C LYS A 120 -7.62 11.03 0.26
N TRP A 121 -7.82 9.72 0.29
CA TRP A 121 -6.95 8.75 -0.35
C TRP A 121 -7.75 7.79 -1.23
N CYS A 122 -7.25 7.54 -2.43
CA CYS A 122 -7.71 6.46 -3.31
C CYS A 122 -6.61 5.41 -3.58
N ILE A 123 -5.48 5.53 -2.89
CA ILE A 123 -4.44 4.52 -2.84
C ILE A 123 -4.20 4.14 -1.39
N TYR A 124 -4.04 2.85 -1.13
CA TYR A 124 -3.87 2.33 0.22
C TYR A 124 -2.66 1.42 0.31
N PRO A 125 -1.88 1.51 1.42
CA PRO A 125 -0.78 0.60 1.67
C PRO A 125 -1.29 -0.83 1.91
N THR A 126 -0.47 -1.82 1.56
CA THR A 126 -0.72 -3.26 1.81
C THR A 126 -0.02 -3.73 3.08
#